data_AF-A0A2G2E0X7-F1
#
_entry.id   AF-A0A2G2E0X7-F1
#
_cell.length_a   1.000
_cell.length_b   1.000
_cell.length_c   1.000
_cell.angle_alpha   90.00
_cell.angle_beta   90.00
_cell.angle_gamma   90.00
#
_symmetry.space_group_name_H-M   'P 1'
#
loop_
_entity.id
_entity.type
_entity.pdbx_description
1 polymer ?
#
loop_
_entity_poly.entity_id
_entity_poly.type
_entity_poly.pdbx_seq_one_letter_code
_entity_poly.pdbx_strand_id
1 'polypeptide(L)'
;MEHPLKMPCLLFADKDDNITEFPELEMVGMSNGRFYRPELKDLIPLPEGSELFTLPKRLAIGWDSKDKEPALLAEDPYNSGGIAQAVSAFISPAHTSIYSTGYQTLDNAPTLPLFAYTAVGWFDNRFWVTAFRSDMDVRQDFNQYSQETVNQKTRIKLDQFPDNRLIQHLGHCCLTYGCPAARNYFMERWEAPLPTSPTCNARCIGCISLQESGCCPSTQDRIKFVPDVSEVAEIAIQHLRTADNPIVSFGQGCEGEPLMQADVLEKSIIEIRKNTSIGTINLNSNSSLPKKIARLADAGLDSLRVSINSCQEKYYNLYYRPIGYTFNDVLLSIDMMKERGRFVSLNYFVFPGFTDSKDEYAALCHVIENHHLDFIQLRNFNMDPELYLKTLGLSEDTPCLGIRVWVSKLKQRFPSLKFGYFNPQIHPNQK
;
A
#
# COMPACT_ATOMS: atom_id res chain seq x y z
N MET A 1 14.51 16.28 7.49
CA MET A 1 14.43 15.53 6.21
C MET A 1 15.44 16.19 5.29
N GLU A 2 16.34 15.41 4.71
CA GLU A 2 17.38 15.91 3.80
C GLU A 2 16.75 16.14 2.42
N HIS A 3 17.12 17.23 1.75
CA HIS A 3 16.68 17.60 0.40
C HIS A 3 17.91 17.91 -0.45
N PRO A 4 17.88 17.65 -1.77
CA PRO A 4 19.05 17.87 -2.61
C PRO A 4 19.25 19.37 -2.85
N LEU A 5 20.50 19.80 -3.00
CA LEU A 5 20.86 21.21 -3.24
C LEU A 5 20.56 21.67 -4.68
N LYS A 6 20.47 20.72 -5.62
CA LYS A 6 20.12 20.94 -7.03
C LYS A 6 19.17 19.84 -7.48
N MET A 7 18.50 20.05 -8.61
CA MET A 7 17.63 19.03 -9.16
C MET A 7 18.46 17.81 -9.58
N PRO A 8 18.09 16.59 -9.16
CA PRO A 8 18.71 15.38 -9.67
C PRO A 8 18.52 15.23 -11.17
N CYS A 9 19.51 14.64 -11.83
CA CYS A 9 19.44 14.36 -13.25
C CYS A 9 18.62 13.10 -13.54
N LEU A 10 18.19 12.99 -14.80
CA LEU A 10 17.50 11.84 -15.33
C LEU A 10 18.34 10.57 -15.15
N LEU A 11 17.67 9.47 -14.83
CA LEU A 11 18.21 8.12 -14.91
C LEU A 11 17.56 7.40 -16.09
N PHE A 12 18.35 6.62 -16.82
CA PHE A 12 17.85 5.70 -17.83
C PHE A 12 18.56 4.35 -17.70
N ALA A 13 17.94 3.31 -18.25
CA ALA A 13 18.53 1.99 -18.36
C ALA A 13 18.78 1.64 -19.83
N ASP A 14 19.93 1.03 -20.10
CA ASP A 14 20.24 0.49 -21.42
C ASP A 14 19.46 -0.82 -21.70
N LYS A 15 19.82 -1.51 -22.80
CA LYS A 15 19.20 -2.79 -23.19
C LYS A 15 19.55 -3.97 -22.26
N ASP A 16 20.62 -3.84 -21.48
CA ASP A 16 21.14 -4.85 -20.55
C ASP A 16 20.76 -4.50 -19.10
N ASP A 17 19.82 -3.56 -18.90
CA ASP A 17 19.33 -3.06 -17.63
C ASP A 17 20.39 -2.32 -16.77
N ASN A 18 21.49 -1.85 -17.38
CA ASN A 18 22.44 -1.00 -16.66
C ASN A 18 21.87 0.42 -16.53
N ILE A 19 21.72 0.88 -15.29
CA ILE A 19 21.20 2.20 -14.95
C ILE A 19 22.34 3.22 -14.98
N THR A 20 22.18 4.28 -15.78
CA THR A 20 23.14 5.39 -15.92
C THR A 20 22.42 6.73 -15.82
N GLU A 21 23.11 7.75 -15.32
CA GLU A 21 22.62 9.12 -15.31
C GLU A 21 22.82 9.86 -16.64
N PHE A 22 21.92 10.80 -16.94
CA PHE A 22 22.06 11.73 -18.06
C PHE A 22 22.00 13.18 -17.55
N PRO A 23 23.15 13.82 -17.27
CA PRO A 23 23.23 15.14 -16.62
C PRO A 23 22.54 16.30 -17.36
N GLU A 24 22.35 16.18 -18.67
CA GLU A 24 21.75 17.21 -19.53
C GLU A 24 20.25 17.37 -19.30
N LEU A 25 19.58 16.34 -18.78
CA LEU A 25 18.16 16.38 -18.41
C LEU A 25 17.98 16.20 -16.90
N GLU A 26 17.06 16.97 -16.35
CA GLU A 26 16.64 16.82 -14.95
C GLU A 26 15.62 15.68 -14.81
N MET A 27 15.49 15.09 -13.62
CA MET A 27 14.45 14.11 -13.33
C MET A 27 13.06 14.73 -13.49
N VAL A 28 12.09 13.92 -13.92
CA VAL A 28 10.70 14.34 -14.11
C VAL A 28 9.75 13.45 -13.32
N GLY A 29 8.68 14.05 -12.79
CA GLY A 29 7.55 13.35 -12.21
C GLY A 29 6.36 13.31 -13.18
N MET A 30 5.52 12.30 -13.05
CA MET A 30 4.26 12.15 -13.76
C MET A 30 3.09 12.18 -12.78
N SER A 31 2.05 12.91 -13.15
CA SER A 31 0.76 12.96 -12.45
C SER A 31 -0.35 13.02 -13.50
N ASN A 32 -1.25 12.03 -13.49
CA ASN A 32 -2.33 11.88 -14.48
C ASN A 32 -1.85 11.98 -15.95
N GLY A 33 -0.77 11.26 -16.30
CA GLY A 33 -0.19 11.27 -17.66
C GLY A 33 0.58 12.54 -18.03
N ARG A 34 0.55 13.59 -17.20
CA ARG A 34 1.26 14.84 -17.44
C ARG A 34 2.58 14.88 -16.69
N PHE A 35 3.58 15.50 -17.30
CA PHE A 35 4.93 15.60 -16.77
C PHE A 35 5.15 16.92 -16.02
N TYR A 36 5.82 16.82 -14.89
CA TYR A 36 6.11 17.94 -13.99
C TYR A 36 7.55 17.87 -13.53
N ARG A 37 8.22 19.03 -13.53
CA ARG A 37 9.45 19.21 -12.79
C ARG A 37 9.14 19.25 -11.28
N PRO A 38 9.65 18.30 -10.47
CA PRO A 38 9.43 18.33 -9.02
C PRO A 38 10.02 19.58 -8.37
N GLU A 39 9.60 19.90 -7.14
CA GLU A 39 10.33 20.85 -6.30
C GLU A 39 11.40 20.13 -5.46
N LEU A 40 12.49 20.81 -5.08
CA LEU A 40 13.54 20.20 -4.24
C LEU A 40 12.99 19.69 -2.89
N LYS A 41 11.97 20.35 -2.33
CA LYS A 41 11.29 19.94 -1.10
C LYS A 41 10.47 18.66 -1.25
N ASP A 42 10.18 18.24 -2.48
CA ASP A 42 9.48 16.99 -2.79
C ASP A 42 10.42 15.79 -2.87
N LEU A 43 11.73 16.03 -2.84
CA LEU A 43 12.73 15.00 -3.01
C LEU A 43 13.32 14.59 -1.67
N ILE A 44 13.39 13.29 -1.44
CA ILE A 44 14.11 12.68 -0.32
C ILE A 44 15.15 11.70 -0.84
N PRO A 45 16.20 11.39 -0.06
CA PRO A 45 17.04 10.24 -0.34
C PRO A 45 16.17 8.99 -0.56
N LEU A 46 16.53 8.16 -1.55
CA LEU A 46 15.89 6.86 -1.74
C LEU A 46 15.91 6.08 -0.40
N PRO A 47 14.75 5.76 0.19
CA PRO A 47 14.71 5.09 1.48
C PRO A 47 15.41 3.72 1.45
N GLU A 48 16.12 3.37 2.52
CA GLU A 48 16.78 2.06 2.63
C GLU A 48 15.78 0.90 2.54
N GLY A 49 16.12 -0.12 1.74
CA GLY A 49 15.22 -1.22 1.42
C GLY A 49 14.25 -0.92 0.28
N SER A 50 14.44 0.17 -0.45
CA SER A 50 13.74 0.43 -1.72
C SER A 50 14.46 -0.30 -2.85
N GLU A 51 13.74 -0.56 -3.94
CA GLU A 51 14.28 -1.22 -5.13
C GLU A 51 14.20 -0.30 -6.35
N LEU A 52 15.20 -0.36 -7.23
CA LEU A 52 15.20 0.28 -8.54
C LEU A 52 14.95 -0.78 -9.61
N PHE A 53 14.22 -0.40 -10.65
CA PHE A 53 13.94 -1.30 -11.76
C PHE A 53 13.67 -0.52 -13.04
N THR A 54 14.01 -1.15 -14.16
CA THR A 54 13.70 -0.67 -15.51
C THR A 54 12.22 -0.85 -15.82
N LEU A 55 11.65 0.05 -16.61
CA LEU A 55 10.31 -0.06 -17.16
C LEU A 55 10.39 -0.61 -18.59
N PRO A 56 10.06 -1.89 -18.83
CA PRO A 56 10.21 -2.49 -20.14
C PRO A 56 9.39 -1.76 -21.20
N LYS A 57 10.03 -1.48 -22.35
CA LYS A 57 9.42 -0.80 -23.51
C LYS A 57 8.80 0.57 -23.18
N ARG A 58 9.38 1.27 -22.21
CA ARG A 58 8.99 2.64 -21.83
C ARG A 58 10.24 3.52 -21.91
N LEU A 59 10.23 4.49 -22.82
CA LEU A 59 11.35 5.40 -23.03
C LEU A 59 11.42 6.44 -21.92
N ALA A 60 12.64 6.80 -21.52
CA ALA A 60 12.86 7.79 -20.48
C ALA A 60 12.43 9.19 -20.94
N ILE A 61 11.75 9.92 -20.06
CA ILE A 61 11.46 11.34 -20.24
C ILE A 61 12.19 12.09 -19.13
N GLY A 62 12.92 13.12 -19.49
CA GLY A 62 13.52 14.07 -18.56
C GLY A 62 12.89 15.45 -18.68
N TRP A 63 13.36 16.38 -17.86
CA TRP A 63 12.99 17.78 -17.96
C TRP A 63 14.14 18.61 -18.52
N ASP A 64 13.91 19.32 -19.62
CA ASP A 64 14.90 20.25 -20.15
C ASP A 64 14.82 21.59 -19.41
N SER A 65 15.89 21.94 -18.70
CA SER A 65 15.96 23.16 -17.91
C SER A 65 16.05 24.45 -18.75
N LYS A 66 16.49 24.35 -20.01
CA LYS A 66 16.61 25.48 -20.96
C LYS A 66 15.26 25.80 -21.56
N ASP A 67 14.59 24.79 -22.11
CA ASP A 67 13.32 24.95 -22.82
C ASP A 67 12.11 24.92 -21.86
N LYS A 68 12.34 24.49 -20.61
CA LYS A 68 11.33 24.38 -19.55
C LYS A 68 10.17 23.49 -19.95
N GLU A 69 10.49 22.37 -20.59
CA GLU A 69 9.54 21.38 -21.06
C GLU A 69 10.06 19.94 -20.87
N PRO A 70 9.16 18.94 -20.87
CA PRO A 70 9.55 17.54 -20.88
C PRO A 70 10.24 17.18 -22.20
N ALA A 71 11.35 16.44 -22.12
CA ALA A 71 12.13 15.99 -23.27
C ALA A 71 12.24 14.46 -23.29
N LEU A 72 11.97 13.86 -24.45
CA LEU A 72 12.10 12.42 -24.67
C LEU A 72 13.56 12.04 -24.93
N LEU A 73 14.10 11.10 -24.15
CA LEU A 73 15.36 10.45 -24.43
C LEU A 73 15.07 9.13 -25.16
N ALA A 74 15.00 9.17 -26.49
CA ALA A 74 14.62 8.02 -27.31
C ALA A 74 15.77 7.03 -27.51
N GLU A 75 17.00 7.53 -27.59
CA GLU A 75 18.22 6.75 -27.81
C GLU A 75 19.19 6.92 -26.64
N ASP A 76 20.00 5.90 -26.39
CA ASP A 76 21.09 5.95 -25.42
C ASP A 76 22.13 7.00 -25.85
N PRO A 77 22.35 8.06 -25.06
CA PRO A 77 23.27 9.15 -25.39
C PRO A 77 24.74 8.71 -25.44
N TYR A 78 25.08 7.57 -24.85
CA TYR A 78 26.45 7.04 -24.77
C TYR A 78 26.68 5.86 -25.73
N ASN A 79 25.63 5.35 -26.39
CA ASN A 79 25.74 4.23 -27.31
C ASN A 79 24.76 4.37 -28.50
N SER A 80 25.29 4.72 -29.68
CA SER A 80 24.48 4.95 -30.88
C SER A 80 23.62 3.73 -31.25
N GLY A 81 22.31 3.94 -31.37
CA GLY A 81 21.33 2.89 -31.65
C GLY A 81 20.87 2.08 -30.43
N GLY A 82 21.35 2.41 -29.22
CA GLY A 82 20.84 1.89 -27.96
C GLY A 82 19.50 2.52 -27.58
N ILE A 83 18.70 1.81 -26.78
CA ILE A 83 17.43 2.32 -26.23
C ILE A 83 17.67 2.88 -24.83
N ALA A 84 17.07 4.03 -24.52
CA ALA A 84 17.06 4.61 -23.19
C ALA A 84 15.71 4.35 -22.49
N GLN A 85 15.66 3.31 -21.67
CA GLN A 85 14.46 2.92 -20.95
C GLN A 85 14.31 3.71 -19.65
N ALA A 86 13.06 4.00 -19.26
CA ALA A 86 12.75 4.69 -18.02
C ALA A 86 13.08 3.82 -16.80
N VAL A 87 13.58 4.46 -15.74
CA VAL A 87 13.92 3.83 -14.46
C VAL A 87 12.98 4.33 -13.38
N SER A 88 12.50 3.42 -12.53
CA SER A 88 11.55 3.73 -11.46
C SER A 88 12.00 3.15 -10.13
N ALA A 89 11.47 3.69 -9.03
CA ALA A 89 11.71 3.19 -7.68
C ALA A 89 10.44 2.62 -7.03
N PHE A 90 10.57 1.42 -6.43
CA PHE A 90 9.61 0.87 -5.48
C PHE A 90 10.09 1.26 -4.08
N ILE A 91 9.51 2.33 -3.55
CA ILE A 91 9.98 2.93 -2.30
C ILE A 91 9.52 2.12 -1.09
N SER A 92 10.38 2.07 -0.07
CA SER A 92 10.12 1.33 1.16
C SER A 92 8.82 1.76 1.86
N PRO A 93 8.17 0.85 2.61
CA PRO A 93 7.05 1.19 3.48
C PRO A 93 7.30 2.43 4.36
N ALA A 94 6.22 3.04 4.86
CA ALA A 94 6.22 4.30 5.61
C ALA A 94 6.51 5.56 4.77
N HIS A 95 6.71 5.43 3.47
CA HIS A 95 6.93 6.56 2.55
C HIS A 95 5.82 6.61 1.48
N THR A 96 5.34 7.82 1.20
CA THR A 96 4.29 8.07 0.21
C THR A 96 4.85 8.86 -0.97
N SER A 97 4.63 8.35 -2.18
CA SER A 97 5.07 8.95 -3.44
C SER A 97 4.27 10.22 -3.75
N ILE A 98 4.96 11.22 -4.29
CA ILE A 98 4.37 12.48 -4.74
C ILE A 98 4.11 12.43 -6.24
N TYR A 99 5.04 11.85 -7.02
CA TYR A 99 4.91 11.66 -8.45
C TYR A 99 5.27 10.22 -8.85
N SER A 100 4.62 9.76 -9.92
CA SER A 100 5.05 8.54 -10.61
C SER A 100 6.18 8.85 -11.60
N THR A 101 6.91 7.86 -12.08
CA THR A 101 7.96 8.01 -13.11
C THR A 101 7.34 8.48 -14.42
N GLY A 102 7.96 9.48 -15.07
CA GLY A 102 7.59 9.92 -16.41
C GLY A 102 8.24 9.07 -17.50
N TYR A 103 7.46 8.65 -18.48
CA TYR A 103 7.93 7.83 -19.60
C TYR A 103 7.01 7.96 -20.82
N GLN A 104 7.52 7.55 -21.98
CA GLN A 104 6.71 7.32 -23.19
C GLN A 104 6.62 5.82 -23.47
N THR A 105 5.42 5.28 -23.51
CA THR A 105 5.18 3.86 -23.78
C THR A 105 5.31 3.55 -25.27
N LEU A 106 6.06 2.50 -25.60
CA LEU A 106 6.19 1.98 -26.97
C LEU A 106 5.08 0.98 -27.30
N ASP A 107 4.88 0.74 -28.60
CA ASP A 107 3.94 -0.28 -29.07
C ASP A 107 4.27 -1.66 -28.48
N ASN A 108 3.20 -2.39 -28.11
CA ASN A 108 3.29 -3.72 -27.51
C ASN A 108 4.09 -3.75 -26.19
N ALA A 109 4.12 -2.65 -25.43
CA ALA A 109 4.61 -2.64 -24.06
C ALA A 109 3.78 -3.58 -23.18
N PRO A 110 4.41 -4.39 -22.31
CA PRO A 110 3.67 -5.22 -21.36
C PRO A 110 3.00 -4.35 -20.30
N THR A 111 1.89 -4.84 -19.74
CA THR A 111 1.33 -4.30 -18.50
C THR A 111 2.37 -4.40 -17.40
N LEU A 112 2.60 -3.31 -16.68
CA LEU A 112 3.54 -3.30 -15.57
C LEU A 112 3.00 -4.12 -14.37
N PRO A 113 3.89 -4.73 -13.57
CA PRO A 113 3.51 -5.44 -12.35
C PRO A 113 2.74 -4.59 -11.30
N LEU A 114 2.31 -5.20 -10.20
CA LEU A 114 1.65 -4.48 -9.10
C LEU A 114 2.68 -3.83 -8.16
N PHE A 115 3.40 -2.82 -8.65
CA PHE A 115 4.33 -1.99 -7.87
C PHE A 115 3.92 -0.52 -7.84
N ALA A 116 4.50 0.23 -6.91
CA ALA A 116 4.47 1.69 -6.97
C ALA A 116 5.62 2.16 -7.87
N TYR A 117 5.32 3.06 -8.80
CA TYR A 117 6.25 3.51 -9.84
C TYR A 117 6.79 4.91 -9.54
N THR A 118 7.53 5.09 -8.46
CA THR A 118 7.95 6.44 -7.98
C THR A 118 9.06 7.01 -8.84
N ALA A 119 8.94 8.29 -9.23
CA ALA A 119 10.00 9.00 -9.96
C ALA A 119 11.30 9.08 -9.15
N VAL A 120 12.41 8.78 -9.82
CA VAL A 120 13.76 8.72 -9.25
C VAL A 120 14.77 9.46 -10.13
N GLY A 121 15.78 10.08 -9.50
CA GLY A 121 16.89 10.73 -10.17
C GLY A 121 18.20 10.58 -9.39
N TRP A 122 19.30 11.02 -10.00
CA TRP A 122 20.64 10.91 -9.43
C TRP A 122 21.23 12.28 -9.10
N PHE A 123 21.81 12.42 -7.92
CA PHE A 123 22.54 13.62 -7.54
C PHE A 123 23.52 13.33 -6.41
N ASP A 124 24.77 13.76 -6.58
CA ASP A 124 25.81 13.72 -5.55
C ASP A 124 25.99 12.32 -4.92
N ASN A 125 26.28 11.33 -5.78
CA ASN A 125 26.49 9.92 -5.41
C ASN A 125 25.32 9.25 -4.70
N ARG A 126 24.08 9.70 -4.95
CA ARG A 126 22.89 9.21 -4.29
C ARG A 126 21.65 9.27 -5.18
N PHE A 127 20.76 8.31 -4.99
CA PHE A 127 19.41 8.30 -5.57
C PHE A 127 18.44 9.16 -4.76
N TRP A 128 17.60 9.91 -5.47
CA TRP A 128 16.59 10.79 -4.90
C TRP A 128 15.23 10.46 -5.50
N VAL A 129 14.19 10.42 -4.67
CA VAL A 129 12.82 10.08 -5.09
C VAL A 129 11.82 11.15 -4.70
N THR A 130 10.75 11.27 -5.47
CA THR A 130 9.63 12.17 -5.17
C THR A 130 8.72 11.56 -4.09
N ALA A 131 9.01 11.81 -2.81
CA ALA A 131 8.27 11.20 -1.72
C ALA A 131 8.37 11.99 -0.40
N PHE A 132 7.58 11.60 0.58
CA PHE A 132 7.76 11.99 1.98
C PHE A 132 7.51 10.79 2.90
N ARG A 133 8.17 10.77 4.06
CA ARG A 133 7.86 9.80 5.12
C ARG A 133 6.49 10.13 5.71
N SER A 134 5.51 9.27 5.48
CA SER A 134 4.13 9.43 5.92
C SER A 134 3.86 8.81 7.29
N ASP A 135 4.71 7.87 7.74
CA ASP A 135 4.61 7.23 9.05
C ASP A 135 5.98 7.18 9.73
N MET A 136 6.02 7.54 11.01
CA MET A 136 7.26 7.53 11.79
C MET A 136 7.52 6.19 12.45
N ASP A 137 6.55 5.28 12.46
CA ASP A 137 6.76 3.92 12.93
C ASP A 137 7.83 3.22 12.08
N VAL A 138 8.77 2.57 12.75
CA VAL A 138 9.92 1.90 12.15
C VAL A 138 9.64 0.42 11.89
N ARG A 139 8.45 -0.11 12.21
CA ARG A 139 8.14 -1.55 12.24
C ARG A 139 8.39 -2.34 10.96
N GLN A 140 8.63 -1.69 9.83
CA GLN A 140 8.99 -2.32 8.55
C GLN A 140 10.24 -1.67 7.93
N ASP A 141 10.95 -0.81 8.66
CA ASP A 141 12.20 -0.23 8.19
C ASP A 141 13.24 -1.34 7.98
N PHE A 142 14.05 -1.20 6.93
CA PHE A 142 15.01 -2.22 6.50
C PHE A 142 15.95 -2.69 7.62
N ASN A 143 16.42 -1.75 8.45
CA ASN A 143 17.34 -2.01 9.55
C ASN A 143 16.71 -2.72 10.77
N GLN A 144 15.41 -3.00 10.76
CA GLN A 144 14.74 -3.73 11.85
C GLN A 144 14.88 -5.26 11.75
N TYR A 145 15.37 -5.76 10.62
CA TYR A 145 15.43 -7.17 10.31
C TYR A 145 16.86 -7.62 10.02
N SER A 146 17.28 -8.70 10.69
CA SER A 146 18.37 -9.56 10.21
C SER A 146 17.74 -10.81 9.59
N GLN A 147 18.04 -11.09 8.32
CA GLN A 147 17.46 -12.26 7.63
C GLN A 147 17.87 -13.58 8.32
N GLU A 148 19.08 -13.64 8.88
CA GLU A 148 19.53 -14.79 9.66
C GLU A 148 18.65 -15.00 10.91
N THR A 149 18.43 -13.94 11.68
CA THR A 149 17.57 -14.00 12.87
C THR A 149 16.13 -14.35 12.53
N VAL A 150 15.59 -13.77 11.45
CA VAL A 150 14.25 -14.10 10.94
C VAL A 150 14.16 -15.59 10.60
N ASN A 151 15.14 -16.12 9.86
CA ASN A 151 15.17 -17.53 9.49
C ASN A 151 15.20 -18.45 10.71
N GLN A 152 16.08 -18.15 11.67
CA GLN A 152 16.24 -18.95 12.89
C GLN A 152 14.95 -18.94 13.72
N LYS A 153 14.41 -17.77 14.06
CA LYS A 153 13.20 -17.65 14.87
C LYS A 153 11.98 -18.27 14.19
N THR A 154 11.87 -18.12 12.87
CA THR A 154 10.77 -18.73 12.11
C THR A 154 10.83 -20.26 12.22
N ARG A 155 11.98 -20.88 11.96
CA ARG A 155 12.13 -22.34 12.05
C ARG A 155 11.81 -22.89 13.44
N ILE A 156 12.33 -22.24 14.49
CA ILE A 156 12.05 -22.61 15.89
C ILE A 156 10.54 -22.63 16.15
N LYS A 157 9.81 -21.59 15.71
CA LYS A 157 8.37 -21.50 15.96
C LYS A 157 7.57 -22.48 15.11
N LEU A 158 8.00 -22.77 13.88
CA LEU A 158 7.39 -23.81 13.04
C LEU A 158 7.52 -25.20 13.70
N ASP A 159 8.68 -25.51 14.28
CA ASP A 159 8.93 -26.79 14.96
C ASP A 159 8.16 -26.91 16.29
N GLN A 160 7.91 -25.78 16.97
CA GLN A 160 7.10 -25.73 18.19
C GLN A 160 5.61 -25.97 17.95
N PHE A 161 5.10 -25.60 16.78
CA PHE A 161 3.68 -25.68 16.43
C PHE A 161 3.45 -26.42 15.11
N PRO A 162 3.83 -27.71 15.01
CA PRO A 162 3.77 -28.46 13.76
C PRO A 162 2.33 -28.66 13.26
N ASP A 163 1.36 -28.74 14.18
CA ASP A 163 -0.04 -29.04 13.86
C ASP A 163 -0.89 -27.81 13.54
N ASN A 164 -0.39 -26.59 13.80
CA ASN A 164 -1.12 -25.36 13.48
C ASN A 164 -0.84 -24.95 12.03
N ARG A 165 -1.78 -25.24 11.13
CA ARG A 165 -1.64 -24.98 9.67
C ARG A 165 -1.46 -23.51 9.36
N LEU A 166 -2.06 -22.64 10.18
CA LEU A 166 -1.94 -21.19 9.99
C LEU A 166 -0.52 -20.71 10.29
N ILE A 167 0.12 -21.20 11.37
CA ILE A 167 1.54 -20.93 11.65
C ILE A 167 2.43 -21.44 10.52
N GLN A 168 2.17 -22.65 10.01
CA GLN A 168 2.92 -23.21 8.87
C GLN A 168 2.79 -22.34 7.61
N HIS A 169 1.57 -21.87 7.31
CA HIS A 169 1.33 -20.94 6.19
C HIS A 169 2.07 -19.61 6.37
N LEU A 170 2.07 -19.04 7.58
CA LEU A 170 2.83 -17.83 7.88
C LEU A 170 4.34 -18.05 7.73
N GLY A 171 4.84 -19.24 8.06
CA GLY A 171 6.25 -19.60 7.85
C GLY A 171 6.64 -19.50 6.37
N HIS A 172 5.82 -20.04 5.47
CA HIS A 172 6.01 -19.87 4.03
C HIS A 172 5.96 -18.39 3.63
N CYS A 173 5.00 -17.61 4.14
CA CYS A 173 4.91 -16.18 3.86
C CYS A 173 6.16 -15.41 4.31
N CYS A 174 6.72 -15.77 5.47
CA CYS A 174 7.91 -15.16 6.05
C CYS A 174 9.17 -15.47 5.23
N LEU A 175 9.38 -16.76 4.91
CA LEU A 175 10.63 -17.25 4.32
C LEU A 175 10.66 -17.16 2.79
N THR A 176 9.52 -17.28 2.12
CA THR A 176 9.43 -17.26 0.65
C THR A 176 9.12 -15.85 0.12
N TYR A 177 8.10 -15.19 0.67
CA TYR A 177 7.67 -13.87 0.19
C TYR A 177 8.28 -12.69 0.96
N GLY A 178 9.01 -12.94 2.05
CA GLY A 178 9.54 -11.88 2.90
C GLY A 178 8.45 -11.01 3.56
N CYS A 179 7.25 -11.54 3.77
CA CYS A 179 6.09 -10.78 4.26
C CYS A 179 6.42 -10.07 5.59
N PRO A 180 6.38 -8.72 5.64
CA PRO A 180 6.78 -7.98 6.85
C PRO A 180 5.93 -8.31 8.08
N ALA A 181 4.63 -8.51 7.92
CA ALA A 181 3.75 -8.90 9.02
C ALA A 181 4.09 -10.31 9.55
N ALA A 182 4.39 -11.26 8.66
CA ALA A 182 4.82 -12.59 9.07
C ALA A 182 6.17 -12.55 9.80
N ARG A 183 7.13 -11.76 9.32
CA ARG A 183 8.41 -11.52 10.00
C ARG A 183 8.18 -10.96 11.41
N ASN A 184 7.28 -9.99 11.56
CA ASN A 184 6.93 -9.39 12.85
C ASN A 184 6.36 -10.40 13.84
N TYR A 185 5.48 -11.29 13.39
CA TYR A 185 4.97 -12.39 14.21
C TYR A 185 6.08 -13.33 14.72
N PHE A 186 6.94 -13.84 13.83
CA PHE A 186 8.03 -14.75 14.25
C PHE A 186 9.10 -14.06 15.08
N MET A 187 9.23 -12.74 14.95
CA MET A 187 10.11 -11.95 15.80
C MET A 187 9.45 -11.50 17.11
N GLU A 188 8.16 -11.78 17.31
CA GLU A 188 7.33 -11.44 18.48
C GLU A 188 7.25 -9.93 18.74
N ARG A 189 7.01 -9.15 17.68
CA ARG A 189 6.92 -7.68 17.76
C ARG A 189 5.76 -7.16 16.92
N TRP A 190 5.13 -6.05 17.35
CA TRP A 190 4.20 -5.24 16.56
C TRP A 190 2.98 -6.01 16.02
N GLU A 191 2.78 -6.02 14.71
CA GLU A 191 1.59 -6.55 14.05
C GLU A 191 1.79 -8.00 13.56
N ALA A 192 0.92 -8.91 14.00
CA ALA A 192 0.84 -10.29 13.52
C ALA A 192 -0.36 -10.49 12.56
N PRO A 193 -0.15 -11.20 11.43
CA PRO A 193 -1.19 -11.49 10.44
C PRO A 193 -2.05 -12.69 10.84
N LEU A 194 -3.37 -12.60 10.62
CA LEU A 194 -4.34 -13.68 10.79
C LEU A 194 -5.10 -13.95 9.47
N PRO A 195 -4.45 -14.51 8.43
CA PRO A 195 -5.14 -14.83 7.19
C PRO A 195 -6.16 -15.95 7.39
N THR A 196 -7.38 -15.75 6.88
CA THR A 196 -8.52 -16.65 7.16
C THR A 196 -9.32 -17.02 5.92
N SER A 197 -9.29 -16.20 4.87
CA SER A 197 -10.25 -16.33 3.77
C SER A 197 -9.64 -16.78 2.45
N PRO A 198 -10.03 -17.95 1.91
CA PRO A 198 -9.65 -18.39 0.57
C PRO A 198 -10.48 -17.72 -0.54
N THR A 199 -11.52 -16.94 -0.21
CA THR A 199 -12.47 -16.38 -1.18
C THR A 199 -12.63 -14.87 -1.04
N CYS A 200 -13.05 -14.20 -2.11
CA CYS A 200 -13.31 -12.76 -2.11
C CYS A 200 -14.58 -12.47 -2.91
N ASN A 201 -15.33 -11.45 -2.51
CA ASN A 201 -16.52 -10.96 -3.20
C ASN A 201 -16.25 -9.69 -4.03
N ALA A 202 -14.99 -9.39 -4.33
CA ALA A 202 -14.57 -8.32 -5.23
C ALA A 202 -13.66 -8.87 -6.32
N ARG A 203 -13.71 -8.27 -7.52
CA ARG A 203 -12.85 -8.60 -8.65
C ARG A 203 -11.94 -7.42 -8.98
N CYS A 204 -11.17 -7.00 -7.97
CA CYS A 204 -10.25 -5.87 -8.09
C CYS A 204 -9.32 -6.07 -9.27
N ILE A 205 -9.15 -5.03 -10.10
CA ILE A 205 -8.25 -5.10 -11.26
C ILE A 205 -6.81 -5.39 -10.82
N GLY A 206 -6.35 -4.75 -9.75
CA GLY A 206 -5.04 -4.97 -9.14
C GLY A 206 -5.06 -5.90 -7.92
N CYS A 207 -5.83 -6.99 -7.93
CA CYS A 207 -5.87 -7.93 -6.80
C CYS A 207 -4.49 -8.58 -6.57
N ILE A 208 -3.87 -8.32 -5.42
CA ILE A 208 -2.53 -8.81 -5.07
C ILE A 208 -2.47 -10.31 -4.73
N SER A 209 -3.60 -10.91 -4.36
CA SER A 209 -3.69 -12.31 -3.93
C SER A 209 -4.15 -13.26 -5.05
N LEU A 210 -4.68 -12.72 -6.14
CA LEU A 210 -5.32 -13.48 -7.21
C LEU A 210 -5.36 -12.65 -8.49
N GLN A 211 -4.45 -12.93 -9.42
CA GLN A 211 -4.48 -12.42 -10.79
C GLN A 211 -4.82 -13.58 -11.73
N GLU A 212 -5.53 -13.28 -12.83
CA GLU A 212 -5.66 -14.26 -13.91
C GLU A 212 -4.27 -14.59 -14.47
N SER A 213 -4.02 -15.87 -14.76
CA SER A 213 -2.71 -16.36 -15.21
C SER A 213 -2.25 -15.61 -16.46
N GLY A 214 -1.10 -14.94 -16.40
CA GLY A 214 -0.56 -14.15 -17.51
C GLY A 214 0.53 -13.16 -17.09
N CYS A 215 0.32 -11.88 -17.45
CA CYS A 215 1.36 -10.84 -17.50
C CYS A 215 1.83 -10.30 -16.14
N CYS A 216 1.04 -10.46 -15.07
CA CYS A 216 1.39 -10.00 -13.73
C CYS A 216 0.95 -11.04 -12.69
N PRO A 217 1.86 -11.90 -12.18
CA PRO A 217 1.50 -12.84 -11.13
C PRO A 217 1.12 -12.12 -9.83
N SER A 218 0.28 -12.74 -9.01
CA SER A 218 0.00 -12.28 -7.65
C SER A 218 1.29 -12.26 -6.83
N THR A 219 1.47 -11.22 -6.02
CA THR A 219 2.68 -11.09 -5.17
C THR A 219 2.71 -12.12 -4.05
N GLN A 220 1.54 -12.61 -3.63
CA GLN A 220 1.39 -13.65 -2.60
C GLN A 220 0.22 -14.56 -2.99
N ASP A 221 0.40 -15.87 -2.85
CA ASP A 221 -0.68 -16.81 -3.16
C ASP A 221 -1.73 -16.83 -2.05
N ARG A 222 -2.99 -16.94 -2.46
CA ARG A 222 -4.09 -17.02 -1.50
C ARG A 222 -4.03 -18.31 -0.67
N ILE A 223 -4.27 -18.18 0.64
CA ILE A 223 -4.48 -19.31 1.55
C ILE A 223 -5.57 -20.23 0.99
N LYS A 224 -5.34 -21.54 1.09
CA LYS A 224 -6.17 -22.57 0.44
C LYS A 224 -7.16 -23.25 1.40
N PHE A 225 -7.22 -22.80 2.65
CA PHE A 225 -8.06 -23.35 3.70
C PHE A 225 -8.60 -22.22 4.57
N VAL A 226 -9.64 -22.53 5.34
CA VAL A 226 -10.13 -21.67 6.43
C VAL A 226 -9.53 -22.25 7.72
N PRO A 227 -8.77 -21.46 8.50
CA PRO A 227 -8.20 -21.94 9.75
C PRO A 227 -9.30 -22.16 10.79
N ASP A 228 -9.04 -23.05 11.73
CA ASP A 228 -9.90 -23.29 12.88
C ASP A 228 -9.75 -22.15 13.90
N VAL A 229 -10.79 -21.94 14.72
CA VAL A 229 -10.80 -20.90 15.76
C VAL A 229 -9.63 -21.05 16.73
N SER A 230 -9.24 -22.29 17.07
CA SER A 230 -8.09 -22.58 17.91
C SER A 230 -6.76 -22.20 17.26
N GLU A 231 -6.61 -22.42 15.95
CA GLU A 231 -5.39 -22.05 15.21
C GLU A 231 -5.18 -20.53 15.20
N VAL A 232 -6.27 -19.78 15.03
CA VAL A 232 -6.27 -18.31 15.09
C VAL A 232 -5.99 -17.81 16.51
N ALA A 233 -6.67 -18.39 17.50
CA ALA A 233 -6.54 -17.99 18.90
C ALA A 233 -5.13 -18.26 19.44
N GLU A 234 -4.49 -19.37 19.06
CA GLU A 234 -3.13 -19.72 19.48
C GLU A 234 -2.11 -18.65 19.08
N ILE A 235 -2.14 -18.22 17.82
CA ILE A 235 -1.31 -17.11 17.31
C ILE A 235 -1.61 -15.83 18.08
N ALA A 236 -2.90 -15.46 18.13
CA ALA A 236 -3.30 -14.15 18.60
C ALA A 236 -3.07 -13.97 20.10
N ILE A 237 -3.45 -14.94 20.93
CA ILE A 237 -3.33 -14.84 22.39
C ILE A 237 -1.85 -14.78 22.80
N GLN A 238 -1.00 -15.62 22.21
CA GLN A 238 0.43 -15.60 22.51
C GLN A 238 1.02 -14.24 22.11
N HIS A 239 0.82 -13.82 20.86
CA HIS A 239 1.40 -12.57 20.33
C HIS A 239 0.93 -11.33 21.10
N LEU A 240 -0.37 -11.24 21.42
CA LEU A 240 -0.94 -10.09 22.15
C LEU A 240 -0.38 -9.95 23.57
N ARG A 241 0.12 -11.04 24.18
CA ARG A 241 0.69 -11.01 25.53
C ARG A 241 2.19 -10.72 25.56
N THR A 242 2.91 -11.03 24.47
CA THR A 242 4.38 -10.99 24.47
C THR A 242 4.97 -9.88 23.63
N ALA A 243 4.30 -9.47 22.55
CA ALA A 243 4.85 -8.52 21.60
C ALA A 243 4.74 -7.07 22.06
N ASP A 244 5.75 -6.26 21.73
CA ASP A 244 5.72 -4.82 21.93
C ASP A 244 4.71 -4.17 20.98
N ASN A 245 3.89 -3.24 21.50
CA ASN A 245 2.79 -2.58 20.79
C ASN A 245 1.92 -3.56 19.97
N PRO A 246 1.31 -4.55 20.63
CA PRO A 246 0.81 -5.73 19.94
C PRO A 246 -0.49 -5.45 19.18
N ILE A 247 -0.50 -5.84 17.91
CA ILE A 247 -1.66 -5.83 17.02
C ILE A 247 -1.78 -7.21 16.38
N VAL A 248 -3.01 -7.70 16.25
CA VAL A 248 -3.31 -8.85 15.40
C VAL A 248 -4.32 -8.42 14.35
N SER A 249 -4.09 -8.79 13.10
CA SER A 249 -4.87 -8.27 11.98
C SER A 249 -5.42 -9.39 11.09
N PHE A 250 -6.73 -9.43 10.93
CA PHE A 250 -7.38 -10.12 9.82
C PHE A 250 -7.24 -9.28 8.53
N GLY A 251 -7.29 -9.92 7.36
CA GLY A 251 -7.18 -9.26 6.05
C GLY A 251 -5.75 -9.01 5.59
N GLN A 252 -5.10 -10.04 5.07
CA GLN A 252 -3.68 -10.03 4.69
C GLN A 252 -3.47 -10.20 3.18
N GLY A 253 -2.25 -9.93 2.71
CA GLY A 253 -1.93 -10.02 1.28
C GLY A 253 -2.08 -11.43 0.69
N CYS A 254 -1.97 -12.45 1.54
CA CYS A 254 -2.14 -13.86 1.19
C CYS A 254 -3.58 -14.39 1.39
N GLU A 255 -4.59 -13.53 1.54
CA GLU A 255 -5.99 -13.97 1.65
C GLU A 255 -6.93 -13.19 0.70
N GLY A 256 -8.18 -13.64 0.60
CA GLY A 256 -9.26 -12.93 -0.08
C GLY A 256 -9.91 -11.88 0.83
N GLU A 257 -11.25 -11.86 0.88
CA GLU A 257 -11.98 -10.97 1.77
C GLU A 257 -12.29 -11.70 3.09
N PRO A 258 -11.73 -11.26 4.24
CA PRO A 258 -11.95 -11.90 5.54
C PRO A 258 -13.43 -11.95 5.98
N LEU A 259 -14.27 -11.00 5.55
CA LEU A 259 -15.71 -11.03 5.86
C LEU A 259 -16.43 -12.25 5.26
N MET A 260 -15.83 -12.95 4.29
CA MET A 260 -16.38 -14.23 3.81
C MET A 260 -16.34 -15.31 4.90
N GLN A 261 -15.45 -15.19 5.88
CA GLN A 261 -15.30 -16.11 7.03
C GLN A 261 -15.72 -15.47 8.36
N ALA A 262 -16.68 -14.53 8.34
CA ALA A 262 -17.07 -13.76 9.53
C ALA A 262 -17.46 -14.61 10.75
N ASP A 263 -18.01 -15.81 10.57
CA ASP A 263 -18.36 -16.69 11.70
C ASP A 263 -17.11 -17.26 12.41
N VAL A 264 -16.02 -17.51 11.66
CA VAL A 264 -14.72 -17.91 12.24
C VAL A 264 -14.08 -16.72 12.94
N LEU A 265 -14.13 -15.54 12.31
CA LEU A 265 -13.61 -14.30 12.91
C LEU A 265 -14.31 -14.00 14.23
N GLU A 266 -15.64 -13.96 14.26
CA GLU A 266 -16.44 -13.67 15.45
C GLU A 266 -16.07 -14.59 16.62
N LYS A 267 -16.05 -15.91 16.38
CA LYS A 267 -15.67 -16.90 17.40
C LYS A 267 -14.22 -16.73 17.87
N SER A 268 -13.31 -16.42 16.95
CA SER A 268 -11.89 -16.19 17.28
C SER A 268 -11.72 -14.93 18.12
N ILE A 269 -12.40 -13.83 17.78
CA ILE A 269 -12.35 -12.58 18.54
C ILE A 269 -12.87 -12.81 19.97
N ILE A 270 -14.01 -13.50 20.12
CA ILE A 270 -14.56 -13.85 21.43
C ILE A 270 -13.55 -14.68 22.23
N GLU A 271 -12.93 -15.68 21.61
CA GLU A 271 -11.97 -16.55 22.29
C GLU A 271 -10.70 -15.79 22.71
N ILE A 272 -10.18 -14.91 21.84
CA ILE A 272 -9.06 -14.03 22.16
C ILE A 272 -9.42 -13.13 23.34
N ARG A 273 -10.58 -12.48 23.31
CA ARG A 273 -11.01 -11.51 24.33
C ARG A 273 -11.35 -12.15 25.68
N LYS A 274 -11.74 -13.42 25.71
CA LYS A 274 -11.83 -14.20 26.96
C LYS A 274 -10.47 -14.39 27.62
N ASN A 275 -9.40 -14.49 26.83
CA ASN A 275 -8.05 -14.79 27.32
C ASN A 275 -7.20 -13.53 27.54
N THR A 276 -7.44 -12.45 26.80
CA THR A 276 -6.67 -11.21 26.92
C THR A 276 -7.44 -9.98 26.44
N SER A 277 -7.36 -8.90 27.20
CA SER A 277 -7.80 -7.55 26.81
C SER A 277 -6.66 -6.69 26.22
N ILE A 278 -5.44 -7.23 26.16
CA ILE A 278 -4.25 -6.51 25.69
C ILE A 278 -4.27 -6.41 24.16
N GLY A 279 -3.76 -5.28 23.67
CA GLY A 279 -3.49 -5.02 22.25
C GLY A 279 -4.74 -4.87 21.38
N THR A 280 -4.51 -4.67 20.10
CA THR A 280 -5.57 -4.35 19.12
C THR A 280 -5.87 -5.54 18.26
N ILE A 281 -7.17 -5.89 18.15
CA ILE A 281 -7.66 -6.77 17.10
C ILE A 281 -8.20 -5.89 15.97
N ASN A 282 -7.53 -5.96 14.83
CA ASN A 282 -7.82 -5.16 13.66
C ASN A 282 -8.35 -6.02 12.50
N LEU A 283 -9.21 -5.44 11.68
CA LEU A 283 -9.72 -6.05 10.45
C LEU A 283 -9.40 -5.17 9.26
N ASN A 284 -8.58 -5.66 8.34
CA ASN A 284 -8.41 -5.06 7.02
C ASN A 284 -9.47 -5.67 6.09
N SER A 285 -10.28 -4.86 5.41
CA SER A 285 -11.38 -5.38 4.61
C SER A 285 -11.78 -4.43 3.48
N ASN A 286 -12.41 -4.98 2.44
CA ASN A 286 -13.19 -4.18 1.48
C ASN A 286 -14.48 -3.61 2.09
N SER A 287 -14.82 -4.02 3.32
CA SER A 287 -15.96 -3.56 4.12
C SER A 287 -17.31 -3.75 3.42
N SER A 288 -17.43 -4.82 2.64
CA SER A 288 -18.60 -5.11 1.81
C SER A 288 -19.85 -5.57 2.57
N LEU A 289 -19.74 -5.97 3.85
CA LEU A 289 -20.83 -6.65 4.57
C LEU A 289 -21.11 -6.00 5.94
N PRO A 290 -21.92 -4.91 6.01
CA PRO A 290 -22.19 -4.14 7.23
C PRO A 290 -22.66 -4.97 8.42
N LYS A 291 -23.61 -5.90 8.18
CA LYS A 291 -24.17 -6.74 9.25
C LYS A 291 -23.12 -7.65 9.88
N LYS A 292 -22.14 -8.12 9.08
CA LYS A 292 -21.03 -8.93 9.60
C LYS A 292 -20.05 -8.06 10.38
N ILE A 293 -19.73 -6.86 9.88
CA ILE A 293 -18.90 -5.89 10.60
C ILE A 293 -19.50 -5.55 11.97
N ALA A 294 -20.80 -5.25 12.02
CA ALA A 294 -21.53 -4.98 13.27
C ALA A 294 -21.35 -6.13 14.29
N ARG A 295 -21.55 -7.38 13.86
CA ARG A 295 -21.33 -8.57 14.70
C ARG A 295 -19.89 -8.67 15.22
N LEU A 296 -18.90 -8.43 14.36
CA LEU A 296 -17.48 -8.49 14.76
C LEU A 296 -17.14 -7.38 15.77
N ALA A 297 -17.69 -6.19 15.61
CA ALA A 297 -17.54 -5.07 16.54
C ALA A 297 -18.17 -5.37 17.91
N ASP A 298 -19.34 -6.02 17.93
CA ASP A 298 -20.01 -6.50 19.14
C ASP A 298 -19.22 -7.61 19.83
N ALA A 299 -18.55 -8.47 19.06
CA ALA A 299 -17.68 -9.55 19.57
C ALA A 299 -16.38 -9.04 20.21
N GLY A 300 -15.96 -7.80 19.93
CA GLY A 300 -14.76 -7.19 20.51
C GLY A 300 -13.68 -6.80 19.50
N LEU A 301 -14.02 -6.66 18.21
CA LEU A 301 -13.14 -6.03 17.21
C LEU A 301 -12.89 -4.56 17.60
N ASP A 302 -11.63 -4.12 17.59
CA ASP A 302 -11.26 -2.77 18.01
C ASP A 302 -11.19 -1.79 16.85
N SER A 303 -10.67 -2.25 15.70
CA SER A 303 -10.34 -1.41 14.55
C SER A 303 -10.78 -2.05 13.23
N LEU A 304 -11.34 -1.23 12.35
CA LEU A 304 -11.60 -1.55 10.95
C LEU A 304 -10.73 -0.67 10.06
N ARG A 305 -10.07 -1.29 9.08
CA ARG A 305 -9.34 -0.64 8.00
C ARG A 305 -10.02 -0.92 6.67
N VAL A 306 -10.69 0.09 6.16
CA VAL A 306 -11.43 0.02 4.89
C VAL A 306 -10.47 0.33 3.75
N SER A 307 -10.26 -0.63 2.84
CA SER A 307 -9.46 -0.39 1.64
C SER A 307 -10.33 0.20 0.54
N ILE A 308 -9.89 1.32 -0.04
CA ILE A 308 -10.66 2.08 -1.02
C ILE A 308 -9.73 2.81 -1.98
N ASN A 309 -10.03 2.72 -3.29
CA ASN A 309 -9.29 3.46 -4.31
C ASN A 309 -9.87 4.85 -4.58
N SER A 310 -11.16 5.03 -4.30
CA SER A 310 -11.88 6.29 -4.52
C SER A 310 -13.13 6.38 -3.65
N CYS A 311 -13.38 7.56 -3.08
CA CYS A 311 -14.61 7.93 -2.41
C CYS A 311 -15.74 8.32 -3.38
N GLN A 312 -15.47 8.33 -4.69
CA GLN A 312 -16.49 8.46 -5.72
C GLN A 312 -16.93 7.07 -6.20
N GLU A 313 -18.20 6.75 -6.01
CA GLU A 313 -18.77 5.43 -6.30
C GLU A 313 -18.46 4.93 -7.72
N LYS A 314 -18.51 5.82 -8.73
CA LYS A 314 -18.18 5.48 -10.12
C LYS A 314 -16.79 4.86 -10.24
N TYR A 315 -15.78 5.52 -9.67
CA TYR A 315 -14.38 5.07 -9.76
C TYR A 315 -14.08 3.91 -8.80
N TYR A 316 -14.80 3.83 -7.67
CA TYR A 316 -14.79 2.65 -6.81
C TYR A 316 -15.25 1.40 -7.59
N ASN A 317 -16.40 1.48 -8.26
CA ASN A 317 -17.00 0.35 -8.98
C ASN A 317 -16.14 -0.12 -10.16
N LEU A 318 -15.48 0.80 -10.86
CA LEU A 318 -14.59 0.45 -11.98
C LEU A 318 -13.40 -0.40 -11.51
N TYR A 319 -12.83 -0.08 -10.34
CA TYR A 319 -11.69 -0.79 -9.78
C TYR A 319 -12.09 -2.07 -9.01
N TYR A 320 -12.95 -1.97 -8.00
CA TYR A 320 -13.30 -3.08 -7.10
C TYR A 320 -14.20 -4.13 -7.75
N ARG A 321 -15.03 -3.73 -8.72
CA ARG A 321 -15.99 -4.60 -9.42
C ARG A 321 -16.76 -5.48 -8.44
N PRO A 322 -17.57 -4.87 -7.54
CA PRO A 322 -18.16 -5.56 -6.42
C PRO A 322 -19.12 -6.68 -6.85
N ILE A 323 -19.17 -7.77 -6.08
CA ILE A 323 -20.10 -8.89 -6.29
C ILE A 323 -20.99 -9.01 -5.06
N GLY A 324 -22.27 -8.68 -5.21
CA GLY A 324 -23.27 -8.83 -4.15
C GLY A 324 -23.16 -7.78 -3.04
N TYR A 325 -22.52 -6.64 -3.29
CA TYR A 325 -22.50 -5.47 -2.42
C TYR A 325 -22.34 -4.18 -3.24
N THR A 326 -22.58 -3.03 -2.61
CA THR A 326 -22.52 -1.69 -3.22
C THR A 326 -21.51 -0.80 -2.50
N PHE A 327 -21.20 0.36 -3.08
CA PHE A 327 -20.36 1.35 -2.39
C PHE A 327 -21.04 1.86 -1.10
N ASN A 328 -22.36 1.99 -1.10
CA ASN A 328 -23.10 2.36 0.11
C ASN A 328 -22.93 1.32 1.24
N ASP A 329 -22.80 0.03 0.95
CA ASP A 329 -22.50 -0.98 1.97
C ASP A 329 -21.11 -0.77 2.60
N VAL A 330 -20.15 -0.22 1.85
CA VAL A 330 -18.83 0.15 2.38
C VAL A 330 -18.96 1.26 3.41
N LEU A 331 -19.73 2.30 3.08
CA LEU A 331 -19.99 3.43 3.98
C LEU A 331 -20.78 3.00 5.22
N LEU A 332 -21.83 2.19 5.05
CA LEU A 332 -22.58 1.64 6.18
C LEU A 332 -21.71 0.79 7.12
N SER A 333 -20.73 0.06 6.60
CA SER A 333 -19.80 -0.70 7.44
C SER A 333 -18.92 0.20 8.31
N ILE A 334 -18.56 1.40 7.82
CA ILE A 334 -17.87 2.42 8.63
C ILE A 334 -18.79 2.84 9.77
N ASP A 335 -20.05 3.19 9.47
CA ASP A 335 -21.02 3.63 10.46
C ASP A 335 -21.26 2.57 11.54
N MET A 336 -21.36 1.29 11.16
CA MET A 336 -21.51 0.18 12.11
C MET A 336 -20.39 0.11 13.15
N MET A 337 -19.15 0.44 12.77
CA MET A 337 -18.02 0.52 13.69
C MET A 337 -18.10 1.78 14.56
N LYS A 338 -18.39 2.93 13.95
CA LYS A 338 -18.44 4.23 14.65
C LYS A 338 -19.56 4.29 15.69
N GLU A 339 -20.74 3.76 15.40
CA GLU A 339 -21.87 3.63 16.34
C GLU A 339 -21.50 2.86 17.61
N ARG A 340 -20.53 1.94 17.50
CA ARG A 340 -20.00 1.12 18.62
C ARG A 340 -18.77 1.72 19.28
N GLY A 341 -18.42 2.97 18.93
CA GLY A 341 -17.25 3.67 19.46
C GLY A 341 -15.93 3.02 19.05
N ARG A 342 -15.88 2.31 17.92
CA ARG A 342 -14.68 1.64 17.42
C ARG A 342 -13.88 2.57 16.49
N PHE A 343 -12.63 2.18 16.26
CA PHE A 343 -11.70 2.90 15.42
C PHE A 343 -11.89 2.52 13.95
N VAL A 344 -11.90 3.51 13.06
CA VAL A 344 -11.96 3.30 11.62
C VAL A 344 -10.85 4.06 10.91
N SER A 345 -10.10 3.31 10.10
CA SER A 345 -9.09 3.84 9.20
C SER A 345 -9.47 3.60 7.74
N LEU A 346 -9.11 4.54 6.87
CA LEU A 346 -9.07 4.30 5.42
C LEU A 346 -7.67 3.91 4.99
N ASN A 347 -7.54 2.74 4.38
CA ASN A 347 -6.42 2.40 3.53
C ASN A 347 -6.68 2.98 2.14
N TYR A 348 -6.21 4.20 1.92
CA TYR A 348 -6.53 5.00 0.74
C TYR A 348 -5.39 4.95 -0.26
N PHE A 349 -5.69 4.46 -1.47
CA PHE A 349 -4.68 4.24 -2.48
C PHE A 349 -4.24 5.57 -3.10
N VAL A 350 -3.02 6.00 -2.77
CA VAL A 350 -2.44 7.25 -3.24
C VAL A 350 -1.91 7.06 -4.66
N PHE A 351 -2.53 7.76 -5.61
CA PHE A 351 -2.17 7.81 -7.01
C PHE A 351 -2.05 9.27 -7.48
N PRO A 352 -0.84 9.75 -7.80
CA PRO A 352 -0.60 11.12 -8.25
C PRO A 352 -1.43 11.48 -9.49
N GLY A 353 -2.27 12.51 -9.36
CA GLY A 353 -3.16 13.01 -10.40
C GLY A 353 -4.58 12.44 -10.37
N PHE A 354 -4.88 11.52 -9.47
CA PHE A 354 -6.25 11.07 -9.22
C PHE A 354 -6.70 11.35 -7.79
N THR A 355 -5.96 10.84 -6.81
CA THR A 355 -6.24 10.99 -5.38
C THR A 355 -6.28 12.46 -4.94
N ASP A 356 -5.45 13.30 -5.56
CA ASP A 356 -5.36 14.74 -5.34
C ASP A 356 -6.15 15.57 -6.37
N SER A 357 -6.99 14.94 -7.20
CA SER A 357 -7.95 15.68 -8.01
C SER A 357 -8.95 16.42 -7.12
N LYS A 358 -9.45 17.56 -7.59
CA LYS A 358 -10.38 18.40 -6.80
C LYS A 358 -11.66 17.65 -6.43
N ASP A 359 -12.21 16.85 -7.35
CA ASP A 359 -13.46 16.13 -7.15
C ASP A 359 -13.28 14.95 -6.19
N GLU A 360 -12.16 14.23 -6.31
CA GLU A 360 -11.83 13.15 -5.37
C GLU A 360 -11.55 13.68 -3.97
N TYR A 361 -10.82 14.81 -3.85
CA TYR A 361 -10.62 15.51 -2.57
C TYR A 361 -11.96 15.92 -1.93
N ALA A 362 -12.89 16.45 -2.73
CA ALA A 362 -14.21 16.84 -2.24
C ALA A 362 -15.02 15.62 -1.76
N ALA A 363 -15.01 14.53 -2.52
CA ALA A 363 -15.67 13.27 -2.14
C ALA A 363 -15.08 12.69 -0.84
N LEU A 364 -13.76 12.65 -0.71
CA LEU A 364 -13.10 12.21 0.51
C LEU A 364 -13.47 13.10 1.71
N CYS A 365 -13.48 14.44 1.55
CA CYS A 365 -13.90 15.34 2.61
C CYS A 365 -15.33 15.05 3.08
N HIS A 366 -16.25 14.81 2.14
CA HIS A 366 -17.63 14.45 2.46
C HIS A 366 -17.71 13.14 3.25
N VAL A 367 -16.93 12.13 2.87
CA VAL A 367 -16.88 10.85 3.60
C VAL A 367 -16.31 11.03 5.01
N ILE A 368 -15.24 11.80 5.17
CA ILE A 368 -14.65 12.09 6.49
C ILE A 368 -15.65 12.81 7.40
N GLU A 369 -16.35 13.81 6.88
CA GLU A 369 -17.32 14.62 7.62
C GLU A 369 -18.51 13.81 8.11
N ASN A 370 -19.07 12.96 7.24
CA ASN A 370 -20.30 12.24 7.54
C ASN A 370 -20.09 10.92 8.29
N HIS A 371 -18.93 10.27 8.11
CA HIS A 371 -18.65 8.95 8.68
C HIS A 371 -17.58 8.97 9.77
N HIS A 372 -17.13 10.17 10.19
CA HIS A 372 -16.26 10.38 11.35
C HIS A 372 -15.01 9.48 11.40
N LEU A 373 -14.29 9.42 10.27
CA LEU A 373 -13.06 8.64 10.15
C LEU A 373 -11.99 9.11 11.14
N ASP A 374 -11.23 8.17 11.70
CA ASP A 374 -10.19 8.48 12.68
C ASP A 374 -8.79 8.60 12.05
N PHE A 375 -8.57 7.89 10.94
CA PHE A 375 -7.23 7.73 10.38
C PHE A 375 -7.22 7.50 8.86
N ILE A 376 -6.23 8.06 8.17
CA ILE A 376 -5.95 7.73 6.76
C ILE A 376 -4.54 7.16 6.64
N GLN A 377 -4.44 5.96 6.06
CA GLN A 377 -3.19 5.36 5.63
C GLN A 377 -2.89 5.76 4.19
N LEU A 378 -1.74 6.39 3.99
CA LEU A 378 -1.29 6.95 2.73
C LEU A 378 -0.50 5.90 1.93
N ARG A 379 -1.14 4.77 1.60
CA ARG A 379 -0.49 3.67 0.86
C ARG A 379 -0.31 4.05 -0.60
N ASN A 380 0.90 3.87 -1.13
CA ASN A 380 1.14 4.02 -2.56
C ASN A 380 0.30 3.01 -3.33
N PHE A 381 -0.30 3.46 -4.42
CA PHE A 381 -1.10 2.56 -5.22
C PHE A 381 -0.21 1.70 -6.13
N ASN A 382 -0.23 0.39 -5.88
CA ASN A 382 0.58 -0.58 -6.59
C ASN A 382 -0.12 -1.08 -7.85
N MET A 383 -0.03 -0.33 -8.95
CA MET A 383 -0.69 -0.66 -10.22
C MET A 383 0.01 0.06 -11.38
N ASP A 384 -0.01 -0.55 -12.57
CA ASP A 384 0.40 0.11 -13.82
C ASP A 384 -0.36 1.46 -13.98
N PRO A 385 0.35 2.60 -14.03
CA PRO A 385 -0.29 3.91 -14.07
C PRO A 385 -1.19 4.13 -15.28
N GLU A 386 -0.81 3.64 -16.46
CA GLU A 386 -1.60 3.82 -17.68
C GLU A 386 -2.84 2.93 -17.68
N LEU A 387 -2.70 1.67 -17.21
CA LEU A 387 -3.84 0.76 -17.07
C LEU A 387 -4.88 1.34 -16.10
N TYR A 388 -4.44 1.94 -15.00
CA TYR A 388 -5.34 2.54 -14.03
C TYR A 388 -6.07 3.75 -14.60
N LEU A 389 -5.34 4.71 -15.19
CA LEU A 389 -5.94 5.90 -15.81
C LEU A 389 -6.94 5.53 -16.91
N LYS A 390 -6.58 4.57 -17.77
CA LYS A 390 -7.47 4.02 -18.81
C LYS A 390 -8.73 3.39 -18.22
N THR A 391 -8.59 2.63 -17.13
CA THR A 391 -9.73 2.02 -16.43
C THR A 391 -10.69 3.07 -15.90
N LEU A 392 -10.17 4.14 -15.30
CA LEU A 392 -11.00 5.21 -14.74
C LEU A 392 -11.63 6.07 -15.85
N GLY A 393 -11.00 6.13 -17.03
CA GLY A 393 -11.38 7.08 -18.07
C GLY A 393 -11.23 8.52 -17.57
N LEU A 394 -10.17 8.77 -16.81
CA LEU A 394 -9.88 10.09 -16.24
C LEU A 394 -9.37 11.02 -17.35
N SER A 395 -9.85 12.26 -17.38
CA SER A 395 -9.35 13.26 -18.34
C SER A 395 -7.97 13.73 -17.92
N GLU A 396 -7.04 13.88 -18.87
CA GLU A 396 -5.69 14.43 -18.63
C GLU A 396 -5.73 15.87 -18.08
N ASP A 397 -6.81 16.61 -18.36
CA ASP A 397 -7.03 17.98 -17.88
C ASP A 397 -7.66 18.05 -16.48
N THR A 398 -7.82 16.90 -15.80
CA THR A 398 -8.39 16.86 -14.45
C THR A 398 -7.58 17.74 -13.49
N PRO A 399 -8.18 18.79 -12.88
CA PRO A 399 -7.46 19.69 -12.01
C PRO A 399 -7.02 18.99 -10.72
N CYS A 400 -5.70 19.01 -10.47
CA CYS A 400 -5.09 18.38 -9.31
C CYS A 400 -4.48 19.41 -8.34
N LEU A 401 -4.44 19.05 -7.07
CA LEU A 401 -3.88 19.87 -5.99
C LEU A 401 -2.37 19.66 -5.81
N GLY A 402 -1.86 18.49 -6.17
CA GLY A 402 -0.57 17.96 -5.72
C GLY A 402 -0.72 17.18 -4.41
N ILE A 403 -0.13 15.99 -4.32
CA ILE A 403 -0.25 15.07 -3.16
C ILE A 403 0.09 15.77 -1.83
N ARG A 404 1.18 16.54 -1.75
CA ARG A 404 1.55 17.25 -0.52
C ARG A 404 0.50 18.27 -0.08
N VAL A 405 0.00 19.05 -1.03
CA VAL A 405 -1.03 20.07 -0.76
C VAL A 405 -2.32 19.39 -0.35
N TRP A 406 -2.69 18.29 -1.01
CA TRP A 406 -3.84 17.46 -0.65
C TRP A 406 -3.76 16.97 0.80
N VAL A 407 -2.64 16.38 1.24
CA VAL A 407 -2.45 15.97 2.66
C VAL A 407 -2.52 17.18 3.59
N SER A 408 -1.86 18.29 3.26
CA SER A 408 -1.85 19.50 4.08
C SER A 408 -3.26 20.08 4.28
N LYS A 409 -4.06 20.09 3.21
CA LYS A 409 -5.45 20.57 3.27
C LYS A 409 -6.35 19.66 4.09
N LEU A 410 -6.17 18.34 4.02
CA LEU A 410 -6.90 17.41 4.88
C LEU A 410 -6.55 17.62 6.35
N LYS A 411 -5.27 17.77 6.70
CA LYS A 411 -4.83 18.06 8.07
C LYS A 411 -5.40 19.38 8.61
N GLN A 412 -5.45 20.40 7.76
CA GLN A 412 -6.01 21.70 8.13
C GLN A 412 -7.53 21.63 8.34
N ARG A 413 -8.25 20.93 7.45
CA ARG A 413 -9.72 20.83 7.50
C ARG A 413 -10.20 19.88 8.60
N PHE A 414 -9.46 18.81 8.88
CA PHE A 414 -9.81 17.78 9.85
C PHE A 414 -8.69 17.58 10.89
N PRO A 415 -8.55 18.48 11.88
CA PRO A 415 -7.45 18.40 12.86
C PRO A 415 -7.44 17.14 13.73
N SER A 416 -8.59 16.48 13.92
CA SER A 416 -8.71 15.22 14.65
C SER A 416 -8.33 13.99 13.83
N LEU A 417 -8.30 14.11 12.49
CA LEU A 417 -7.97 13.02 11.59
C LEU A 417 -6.46 12.77 11.62
N LYS A 418 -6.08 11.54 11.95
CA LYS A 418 -4.68 11.12 11.99
C LYS A 418 -4.25 10.54 10.65
N PHE A 419 -2.94 10.49 10.42
CA PHE A 419 -2.35 9.99 9.18
C PHE A 419 -1.18 9.07 9.48
N GLY A 420 -0.96 8.09 8.62
CA GLY A 420 0.22 7.22 8.68
C GLY A 420 0.24 6.26 7.51
N TYR A 421 0.82 5.09 7.73
CA TYR A 421 1.00 4.05 6.73
C TYR A 421 0.58 2.69 7.32
N PHE A 422 0.90 2.41 8.59
CA PHE A 422 0.59 1.14 9.25
C PHE A 422 -0.71 1.19 10.06
N ASN A 423 -1.18 0.01 10.50
CA ASN A 423 -2.29 -0.07 11.43
C ASN A 423 -1.83 0.47 12.79
N PRO A 424 -2.50 1.50 13.34
CA PRO A 424 -2.14 2.04 14.65
C PRO A 424 -2.57 1.07 15.75
N GLN A 425 -1.80 1.02 16.84
CA GLN A 425 -2.28 0.39 18.05
C GLN A 425 -3.31 1.32 18.69
N ILE A 426 -4.48 0.79 19.01
CA ILE A 426 -5.56 1.55 19.65
C ILE A 426 -5.41 1.41 21.16
N HIS A 427 -5.19 2.54 21.84
CA HIS A 427 -5.19 2.60 23.29
C HIS A 427 -6.60 2.97 23.77
N PRO A 428 -7.22 2.19 24.67
CA PRO A 428 -8.60 2.42 25.15
C PRO A 428 -8.86 3.83 25.73
N ASN A 429 -7.81 4.58 26.08
CA ASN A 429 -7.89 5.89 26.73
C ASN A 429 -7.47 7.08 25.85
N GLN A 430 -7.20 6.88 24.55
CA GLN A 430 -6.99 7.99 23.62
C GLN A 430 -8.31 8.33 22.94
N LYS A 431 -9.21 9.00 23.67
CA LYS A 431 -10.37 9.69 23.09
C LYS A 431 -10.01 11.15 22.81
#